data_AF-A0A395UNA9-F1
#
_entry.id   AF-A0A395UNA9-F1
#
_cell.length_a   1.000
_cell.length_b   1.000
_cell.length_c   1.000
_cell.angle_alpha   90.00
_cell.angle_beta   90.00
_cell.angle_gamma   90.00
#
_symmetry.space_group_name_H-M   'P 1'
#
loop_
_entity.id
_entity.type
_entity.pdbx_description
1 polymer ?
#
loop_
_entity_poly.entity_id
_entity_poly.type
_entity_poly.pdbx_seq_one_letter_code
_entity_poly.pdbx_strand_id
1 'polypeptide(L)'
;MNARRLLGKQITDYRNLRGLTLRQLADMAGVNYANICKIENGKYNVSVDIIDRICSVLGVTLKLDTVNTLEEFRDYINSSDDWDSSMDRIIEYNGWVDETGEEYGICNDGLQRLYFYSDKDDKLIADIKDM
;
A
#
# COMPACT_ATOMS: atom_id res chain seq x y z
N MET A 1 8.30 -8.78 1.90
CA MET A 1 8.05 -8.47 3.34
C MET A 1 6.62 -8.93 3.68
N ASN A 2 6.33 -9.55 4.83
CA ASN A 2 4.96 -10.02 5.14
C ASN A 2 4.07 -8.84 5.61
N ALA A 3 2.79 -8.83 5.21
CA ALA A 3 1.79 -7.80 5.54
C ALA A 3 1.75 -7.42 7.03
N ARG A 4 1.88 -8.39 7.95
CA ARG A 4 1.89 -8.12 9.40
C ARG A 4 3.07 -7.26 9.84
N ARG A 5 4.23 -7.43 9.20
CA ARG A 5 5.45 -6.66 9.52
C ARG A 5 5.37 -5.25 8.94
N LEU A 6 4.76 -5.09 7.76
CA LEU A 6 4.47 -3.77 7.17
C LEU A 6 3.52 -2.97 8.07
N LEU A 7 2.39 -3.58 8.44
CA LEU A 7 1.42 -2.97 9.36
C LEU A 7 2.06 -2.60 10.70
N GLY A 8 2.81 -3.53 11.30
CA GLY A 8 3.50 -3.28 12.58
C GLY A 8 4.48 -2.11 12.50
N LYS A 9 5.22 -1.99 11.39
CA LYS A 9 6.11 -0.85 11.15
C LYS A 9 5.33 0.46 11.03
N GLN A 10 4.25 0.51 10.26
CA GLN A 10 3.44 1.72 10.14
C GLN A 10 2.87 2.17 11.49
N ILE A 11 2.35 1.23 12.30
CA ILE A 11 1.86 1.53 13.65
C ILE A 11 2.98 2.10 14.52
N THR A 12 4.19 1.53 14.44
CA THR A 12 5.38 2.02 15.16
C THR A 12 5.71 3.46 14.76
N ASP A 13 5.72 3.75 13.46
CA ASP A 13 6.07 5.04 12.91
C ASP A 13 5.07 6.11 13.36
N TYR A 14 3.76 5.87 13.22
CA TYR A 14 2.72 6.78 13.71
C TYR A 14 2.73 6.94 15.23
N ARG A 15 2.98 5.87 15.99
CA ARG A 15 3.11 5.94 17.45
C ARG A 15 4.26 6.87 17.85
N ASN A 16 5.41 6.75 17.19
CA ASN A 16 6.57 7.60 17.44
C ASN A 16 6.32 9.05 17.04
N LEU A 17 5.65 9.30 15.90
CA LEU A 17 5.24 10.64 15.47
C LEU A 17 4.33 11.33 16.49
N ARG A 18 3.48 10.56 17.19
CA ARG A 18 2.63 11.03 18.29
C ARG A 18 3.36 11.11 19.64
N GLY A 19 4.63 10.73 19.71
CA GLY A 19 5.42 10.74 20.95
C GLY A 19 4.92 9.74 22.01
N LEU A 20 4.17 8.71 21.60
CA LEU A 20 3.58 7.74 22.52
C LEU A 20 4.53 6.58 22.80
N THR A 21 4.61 6.18 24.06
CA THR A 21 5.21 4.89 24.44
C THR A 21 4.27 3.74 24.07
N LEU A 22 4.82 2.53 23.97
CA LEU A 22 4.04 1.29 23.79
C LEU A 22 2.95 1.13 24.86
N ARG A 23 3.22 1.52 26.12
CA ARG A 23 2.25 1.45 27.22
C ARG A 23 1.12 2.45 27.04
N GLN A 24 1.44 3.69 26.70
CA GLN A 24 0.41 4.71 26.45
C GLN A 24 -0.50 4.32 25.29
N LEU A 25 0.06 3.80 24.18
CA LEU A 25 -0.76 3.31 23.07
C LEU A 25 -1.66 2.15 23.51
N ALA A 26 -1.13 1.20 24.28
CA ALA A 26 -1.89 0.07 24.80
C ALA A 26 -3.06 0.51 25.70
N ASP A 27 -2.79 1.42 26.63
CA ASP A 27 -3.78 1.93 27.58
C ASP A 27 -4.88 2.72 26.85
N MET A 28 -4.49 3.61 25.92
CA MET A 28 -5.43 4.43 25.15
C MET A 28 -6.27 3.59 24.17
N ALA A 29 -5.70 2.55 23.58
CA ALA A 29 -6.42 1.67 22.64
C ALA A 29 -7.28 0.61 23.36
N GLY A 30 -7.12 0.44 24.68
CA GLY A 30 -7.74 -0.65 25.43
C GLY A 30 -7.25 -2.02 24.96
N VAL A 31 -5.95 -2.14 24.70
CA VAL A 31 -5.30 -3.36 24.20
C VAL A 31 -4.19 -3.74 25.17
N ASN A 32 -3.98 -5.04 25.40
CA ASN A 32 -2.89 -5.49 26.25
C ASN A 32 -1.53 -5.02 25.69
N TYR A 33 -0.67 -4.47 26.55
CA TYR A 33 0.69 -4.04 26.20
C TYR A 33 1.50 -5.09 25.43
N ALA A 34 1.43 -6.35 25.86
CA ALA A 34 2.13 -7.45 25.19
C ALA A 34 1.60 -7.69 23.76
N ASN A 35 0.32 -7.40 23.50
CA ASN A 35 -0.26 -7.49 22.17
C ASN A 35 0.22 -6.33 21.30
N ILE A 36 0.24 -5.08 21.78
CA ILE A 36 0.80 -3.95 21.02
C ILE A 36 2.26 -4.23 20.63
N CYS A 37 3.08 -4.72 21.56
CA CYS A 37 4.46 -5.12 21.28
C CYS A 37 4.54 -6.21 20.18
N LYS A 38 3.70 -7.25 20.25
CA LYS A 38 3.66 -8.29 19.21
C LYS A 38 3.13 -7.78 17.88
N ILE A 39 2.18 -6.83 17.88
CA ILE A 39 1.61 -6.20 16.68
C ILE A 39 2.72 -5.41 15.95
N GLU A 40 3.43 -4.51 16.65
CA GLU A 40 4.52 -3.72 16.04
C GLU A 40 5.65 -4.60 15.49
N ASN A 41 5.87 -5.78 16.07
CA ASN A 41 6.84 -6.76 15.60
C ASN A 41 6.30 -7.73 14.52
N GLY A 42 5.04 -7.61 14.10
CA GLY A 42 4.41 -8.51 13.13
C GLY A 42 4.20 -9.95 13.61
N LYS A 43 4.21 -10.18 14.93
CA LYS A 43 4.13 -11.50 15.59
C LYS A 43 2.74 -11.80 16.18
N TYR A 44 1.74 -10.97 15.91
CA TYR A 44 0.37 -11.17 16.41
C TYR A 44 -0.62 -11.34 15.26
N ASN A 45 -1.64 -12.18 15.47
CA ASN A 45 -2.81 -12.24 14.60
C ASN A 45 -3.85 -11.26 15.15
N VAL A 46 -3.79 -10.03 14.67
CA VAL A 46 -4.61 -8.92 15.15
C VAL A 46 -5.93 -8.87 14.37
N SER A 47 -7.04 -8.60 15.05
CA SER A 47 -8.32 -8.36 14.37
C SER A 47 -8.39 -6.95 13.79
N VAL A 48 -9.23 -6.75 12.79
CA VAL A 48 -9.48 -5.44 12.19
C VAL A 48 -9.99 -4.44 13.24
N ASP A 49 -10.84 -4.88 14.18
CA ASP A 49 -11.35 -4.01 15.26
C ASP A 49 -10.26 -3.49 16.21
N ILE A 50 -9.18 -4.28 16.42
CA ILE A 50 -8.04 -3.82 17.22
C ILE A 50 -7.23 -2.81 16.43
N ILE A 51 -7.03 -3.03 15.12
CA ILE A 51 -6.34 -2.08 14.25
C ILE A 51 -7.08 -0.76 14.23
N ASP A 52 -8.41 -0.77 14.04
CA ASP A 52 -9.24 0.42 13.99
C ASP A 52 -9.18 1.26 15.28
N ARG A 53 -9.16 0.59 16.45
CA ARG A 53 -8.94 1.27 17.75
C ARG A 53 -7.55 1.90 17.86
N ILE A 54 -6.51 1.20 17.40
CA ILE A 54 -5.15 1.75 17.37
C ILE A 54 -5.10 2.97 16.44
N CYS A 55 -5.69 2.87 15.25
CA CYS A 55 -5.81 3.97 14.29
C CYS A 55 -6.50 5.19 14.91
N SER A 56 -7.62 4.97 15.61
CA SER A 56 -8.36 6.02 16.32
C SER A 56 -7.48 6.78 17.34
N VAL A 57 -6.66 6.05 18.12
CA VAL A 57 -5.72 6.67 19.07
C VAL A 57 -4.61 7.44 18.38
N LEU A 58 -4.10 6.92 17.26
CA LEU A 58 -3.06 7.55 16.46
C LEU A 58 -3.58 8.70 15.60
N GLY A 59 -4.90 8.90 15.55
CA GLY A 59 -5.56 9.91 14.72
C GLY A 59 -5.35 9.68 13.22
N VAL A 60 -5.38 8.40 12.81
CA VAL A 60 -5.34 7.95 11.41
C VAL A 60 -6.55 7.05 11.14
N THR A 61 -6.85 6.80 9.87
CA THR A 61 -7.97 5.94 9.47
C THR A 61 -7.43 4.68 8.81
N LEU A 62 -8.00 3.52 9.14
CA LEU A 62 -7.73 2.29 8.42
C LEU A 62 -8.38 2.37 7.04
N LYS A 63 -7.56 2.38 5.98
CA LYS A 63 -8.01 2.38 4.58
C LYS A 63 -7.40 1.16 3.88
N LEU A 64 -8.20 0.49 3.06
CA LEU A 64 -7.68 -0.42 2.04
C LEU A 64 -7.23 0.44 0.88
N ASP A 65 -5.94 0.36 0.56
CA ASP A 65 -5.43 1.03 -0.62
C ASP A 65 -5.84 0.22 -1.85
N THR A 66 -6.56 0.87 -2.74
CA THR A 66 -7.01 0.31 -4.01
C THR A 66 -6.55 1.27 -5.08
N VAL A 67 -5.86 0.75 -6.09
CA VAL A 67 -5.48 1.53 -7.25
C VAL A 67 -6.65 1.52 -8.22
N ASN A 68 -7.33 2.65 -8.38
CA ASN A 68 -8.53 2.75 -9.20
C ASN A 68 -8.43 3.75 -10.36
N THR A 69 -7.29 4.43 -10.48
CA THR A 69 -7.01 5.36 -11.57
C THR A 69 -5.67 5.03 -12.21
N LEU A 70 -5.48 5.35 -13.49
CA LEU A 70 -4.20 5.17 -14.16
C LEU A 70 -3.09 5.99 -13.48
N GLU A 71 -3.42 7.15 -12.92
CA GLU A 71 -2.49 8.00 -12.16
C GLU A 71 -1.98 7.29 -10.89
N GLU A 72 -2.89 6.73 -10.09
CA GLU A 72 -2.53 5.92 -8.93
C GLU A 72 -1.73 4.68 -9.33
N PHE A 73 -2.05 4.06 -10.47
CA PHE A 73 -1.33 2.88 -10.96
C PHE A 73 0.08 3.23 -11.43
N ARG A 74 0.24 4.33 -12.16
CA ARG A 74 1.54 4.88 -12.55
C ARG A 74 2.41 5.15 -11.33
N ASP A 75 1.85 5.82 -10.32
CA ASP A 75 2.58 6.17 -9.10
C ASP A 75 2.94 4.92 -8.31
N TYR A 76 2.04 3.94 -8.24
CA TYR A 76 2.29 2.63 -7.65
C TYR A 76 3.46 1.91 -8.35
N ILE A 77 3.44 1.82 -9.69
CA ILE A 77 4.51 1.20 -10.49
C ILE A 77 5.85 1.90 -10.26
N ASN A 78 5.87 3.23 -10.33
CA ASN A 78 7.11 4.01 -10.18
C ASN A 78 7.68 3.98 -8.76
N SER A 79 6.84 3.72 -7.75
CA SER A 79 7.24 3.59 -6.35
C SER A 79 7.65 2.17 -5.94
N SER A 80 7.37 1.17 -6.77
CA SER A 80 7.73 -0.22 -6.51
C SER A 80 9.07 -0.57 -7.17
N ASP A 81 9.95 -1.23 -6.40
CA ASP A 81 11.19 -1.80 -6.94
C ASP A 81 10.94 -3.13 -7.69
N ASP A 82 9.74 -3.70 -7.56
CA ASP A 82 9.41 -5.02 -8.09
C ASP A 82 8.02 -5.04 -8.75
N TRP A 83 7.96 -5.61 -9.94
CA TRP A 83 6.75 -5.75 -10.74
C TRP A 83 6.15 -7.12 -10.45
N ASP A 84 5.37 -7.20 -9.36
CA ASP A 84 4.71 -8.45 -8.97
C ASP A 84 3.33 -8.59 -9.65
N SER A 85 2.93 -9.84 -9.89
CA SER A 85 1.62 -10.37 -10.34
C SER A 85 0.38 -9.72 -9.73
N SER A 86 0.54 -8.96 -8.64
CA SER A 86 -0.45 -8.02 -8.14
C SER A 86 -0.93 -6.99 -9.17
N MET A 87 -0.10 -6.63 -10.15
CA MET A 87 -0.40 -5.62 -11.17
C MET A 87 -1.48 -6.10 -12.14
N ASP A 88 -1.43 -7.36 -12.57
CA ASP A 88 -2.44 -7.96 -13.48
C ASP A 88 -3.84 -7.89 -12.86
N ARG A 89 -3.93 -8.14 -11.55
CA ARG A 89 -5.21 -8.05 -10.82
C ARG A 89 -5.75 -6.63 -10.74
N ILE A 90 -4.89 -5.62 -10.71
CA ILE A 90 -5.31 -4.20 -10.70
C ILE A 90 -5.92 -3.85 -12.07
N ILE A 91 -5.28 -4.27 -13.16
CA ILE A 91 -5.77 -4.07 -14.52
C ILE A 91 -7.14 -4.76 -14.70
N GLU A 92 -7.24 -6.04 -14.31
CA GLU A 92 -8.50 -6.80 -14.36
C GLU A 92 -9.61 -6.18 -13.51
N TYR A 93 -9.30 -5.77 -12.26
CA TYR A 93 -10.30 -5.21 -11.34
C TYR A 93 -10.91 -3.90 -11.85
N ASN A 94 -10.09 -3.08 -12.52
CA ASN A 94 -10.53 -1.82 -13.10
C ASN A 94 -11.18 -1.98 -14.48
N GLY A 95 -11.13 -3.18 -15.08
CA GLY A 95 -11.63 -3.43 -16.43
C GLY A 95 -10.80 -2.74 -17.52
N TRP A 96 -9.54 -2.43 -17.23
CA TRP A 96 -8.63 -1.85 -18.22
C TRP A 96 -8.22 -2.91 -19.23
N VAL A 97 -8.06 -2.50 -20.49
CA VAL A 97 -7.68 -3.40 -21.58
C VAL A 97 -6.16 -3.48 -21.64
N ASP A 98 -5.61 -4.68 -21.47
CA ASP A 98 -4.21 -4.97 -21.84
C ASP A 98 -4.10 -5.06 -23.36
N GLU A 99 -3.39 -4.10 -23.95
CA GLU A 99 -3.23 -3.99 -25.40
C GLU A 99 -1.97 -4.70 -25.93
N THR A 100 -1.07 -5.15 -25.07
CA THR A 100 0.26 -5.60 -25.50
C THR A 100 0.38 -7.07 -25.84
N GLY A 101 -0.42 -7.94 -25.22
CA GLY A 101 -0.39 -9.38 -25.51
C GLY A 101 0.93 -10.11 -25.19
N GLU A 102 2.00 -9.42 -24.78
CA GLU A 102 3.22 -9.94 -24.17
C GLU A 102 3.71 -9.04 -23.02
N GLU A 103 4.45 -9.67 -22.11
CA GLU A 103 4.94 -9.37 -20.73
C GLU A 103 5.04 -7.94 -20.15
N TYR A 104 4.67 -6.85 -20.83
CA TYR A 104 4.72 -5.49 -20.28
C TYR A 104 3.44 -4.72 -20.59
N GLY A 105 2.40 -5.00 -19.79
CA GLY A 105 1.01 -4.56 -19.95
C GLY A 105 0.80 -3.06 -20.11
N ILE A 106 0.62 -2.61 -21.35
CA ILE A 106 0.07 -1.28 -21.64
C ILE A 106 -1.44 -1.35 -21.44
N CYS A 107 -1.95 -0.58 -20.48
CA CYS A 107 -3.37 -0.50 -20.19
C CYS A 107 -3.96 0.89 -20.49
N ASN A 108 -5.23 0.94 -20.89
CA ASN A 108 -5.99 2.17 -21.09
C ASN A 108 -7.32 2.14 -20.33
N ASP A 109 -7.82 3.31 -19.93
CA ASP A 109 -9.12 3.50 -19.26
C ASP A 109 -10.21 4.05 -20.20
N GLY A 110 -9.92 4.12 -21.50
CA GLY A 110 -10.78 4.69 -22.54
C GLY A 110 -10.60 6.19 -22.79
N LEU A 111 -9.84 6.91 -21.95
CA LEU A 111 -9.48 8.32 -22.14
C LEU A 111 -7.97 8.51 -22.22
N GLN A 112 -7.24 7.79 -21.39
CA GLN A 112 -5.80 7.87 -21.27
C GLN A 112 -5.18 6.49 -21.33
N ARG A 113 -3.90 6.43 -21.69
CA ARG A 113 -3.13 5.20 -21.85
C ARG A 113 -1.84 5.28 -21.07
N LEU A 114 -1.47 4.18 -20.42
CA LEU A 114 -0.20 4.01 -19.75
C LEU A 114 0.88 3.62 -20.75
N TYR A 115 2.06 4.19 -20.64
CA TYR A 115 3.22 3.85 -21.47
C TYR A 115 4.46 3.72 -20.60
N PHE A 116 5.38 2.88 -21.03
CA PHE A 116 6.67 2.73 -20.37
C PHE A 116 7.80 3.29 -21.22
N TYR A 117 8.78 3.91 -20.57
CA TYR A 117 10.04 4.30 -21.18
C TYR A 117 11.18 4.08 -20.21
N SER A 118 12.40 3.91 -20.73
CA SER A 118 13.61 3.86 -19.91
C SER A 118 14.14 5.27 -19.68
N ASP A 119 14.47 5.61 -18.44
CA ASP A 119 15.20 6.85 -18.15
C ASP A 119 16.69 6.74 -18.51
N LYS A 120 17.47 7.75 -18.13
CA LYS A 120 18.90 7.84 -18.46
C LYS A 120 19.76 6.78 -17.75
N ASP A 121 19.22 6.14 -16.73
CA ASP A 121 19.88 5.12 -15.92
C ASP A 121 19.30 3.71 -16.21
N ASP A 122 18.63 3.54 -17.36
CA ASP A 122 17.93 2.32 -17.79
C ASP A 122 16.81 1.86 -16.84
N LYS A 123 16.30 2.77 -15.98
CA LYS A 123 15.17 2.47 -15.12
C LYS A 123 13.87 2.59 -15.91
N LEU A 124 13.02 1.57 -15.83
CA LEU A 124 11.69 1.58 -16.43
C LEU A 124 10.78 2.56 -15.65
N ILE A 125 10.19 3.51 -16.37
CA ILE A 125 9.28 4.52 -15.84
C ILE A 125 7.93 4.39 -16.54
N ALA A 126 6.86 4.38 -15.74
CA ALA A 126 5.48 4.49 -16.20
C ALA A 126 5.07 5.95 -16.36
N ASP A 127 4.36 6.26 -17.44
CA ASP A 127 3.76 7.58 -17.70
C ASP A 127 2.41 7.46 -18.41
N ILE A 128 1.63 8.53 -18.42
CA ILE A 128 0.26 8.55 -18.96
C ILE A 128 0.17 9.59 -20.06
N LYS A 129 -0.52 9.24 -21.15
CA LYS A 129 -0.89 10.20 -22.20
C LYS A 129 -2.35 10.05 -22.57
N ASP A 130 -2.95 11.16 -22.96
CA ASP A 130 -4.28 11.15 -23.58
C ASP A 130 -4.25 10.37 -24.89
N MET A 131 -5.33 9.62 -25.18
CA MET A 131 -5.48 8.83 -26.40
C MET A 131 -5.93 9.64 -27.61
#